data_AF-A0A813HD08-F1
#
_entry.id   AF-A0A813HD08-F1
#
_cell.length_a   1.000
_cell.length_b   1.000
_cell.length_c   1.000
_cell.angle_alpha   90.00
_cell.angle_beta   90.00
_cell.angle_gamma   90.00
#
_symmetry.space_group_name_H-M   'P 1'
#
loop_
_entity.id
_entity.type
_entity.pdbx_description
1 polymer ?
#
loop_
_entity_poly.entity_id
_entity_poly.type
_entity_poly.pdbx_seq_one_letter_code
_entity_poly.pdbx_strand_id
1 'polypeptide(L)'
;VVSGGPKSGPAVGTVEILKELPATVEASRSPLVAVLETMTGWEDIPFGIAAVLLPSSQAVDTLSHAAIRARNQHVLLASCDDDSVLAELRKCAGQRLQLSVSAAGVTWSAAEKEVTAAAKASATAAPPTLNVVKPPVPPGWAIGVTSYEKNKKCLGGKSLHLAELWPKNGEYKVPQSVTVPFGIFEKSLLEAL
;
A
#
# COMPACT_ATOMS: atom_id res chain seq x y z
N VAL A 1 -3.98 -8.61 16.13
CA VAL A 1 -2.62 -8.59 15.49
C VAL A 1 -2.26 -7.17 15.09
N VAL A 2 -1.13 -6.66 15.57
CA VAL A 2 -0.62 -5.33 15.23
C VAL A 2 0.35 -5.47 14.05
N SER A 3 -0.01 -4.94 12.89
CA SER A 3 0.88 -4.94 11.70
C SER A 3 1.80 -3.71 11.65
N GLY A 4 2.15 -3.17 12.82
CA GLY A 4 3.11 -2.07 12.95
C GLY A 4 4.54 -2.61 12.93
N GLY A 5 5.29 -2.29 11.87
CA GLY A 5 6.75 -2.42 11.91
C GLY A 5 7.34 -1.57 13.05
N PRO A 6 8.63 -1.77 13.43
CA PRO A 6 9.30 -1.14 14.58
C PRO A 6 9.45 0.41 14.52
N LYS A 7 8.71 1.09 13.63
CA LYS A 7 8.64 2.56 13.48
C LYS A 7 7.23 3.04 13.10
N SER A 8 6.15 2.45 13.62
CA SER A 8 4.82 3.07 13.50
C SER A 8 4.78 4.28 14.44
N GLY A 9 4.98 5.48 13.90
CA GLY A 9 4.78 6.73 14.65
C GLY A 9 3.31 6.89 15.09
N PRO A 10 3.03 7.85 16.00
CA PRO A 10 1.67 8.13 16.42
C PRO A 10 0.84 8.63 15.22
N ALA A 11 -0.36 8.09 15.05
CA ALA A 11 -1.29 8.49 14.01
C ALA A 11 -2.25 9.56 14.54
N VAL A 12 -2.37 10.70 13.85
CA VAL A 12 -3.28 11.79 14.26
C VAL A 12 -4.38 11.95 13.22
N GLY A 13 -5.63 11.95 13.65
CA GLY A 13 -6.75 12.19 12.75
C GLY A 13 -8.08 12.35 13.46
N THR A 14 -9.08 12.77 12.69
CA THR A 14 -10.47 12.84 13.16
C THR A 14 -11.05 11.44 13.18
N VAL A 15 -11.68 11.03 14.28
CA VAL A 15 -12.29 9.71 14.40
C VAL A 15 -13.59 9.66 13.60
N GLU A 16 -13.71 8.66 12.74
CA GLU A 16 -14.94 8.39 12.02
C GLU A 16 -15.27 6.89 12.06
N ILE A 17 -16.55 6.61 12.28
CA ILE A 17 -17.09 5.25 12.31
C ILE A 17 -17.58 4.93 10.91
N LEU A 18 -17.03 3.90 10.30
CA LEU A 18 -17.39 3.46 8.97
C LEU A 18 -17.70 1.97 9.02
N LYS A 19 -18.66 1.53 8.20
CA LYS A 19 -18.96 0.10 8.10
C LYS A 19 -17.83 -0.65 7.38
N GLU A 20 -17.38 -0.06 6.28
CA GLU A 20 -16.37 -0.59 5.36
C GLU A 20 -15.44 0.55 4.91
N LEU A 21 -14.30 0.20 4.34
CA LEU A 21 -13.33 1.17 3.86
C LEU A 21 -13.84 1.88 2.58
N PRO A 22 -13.87 3.22 2.54
CA PRO A 22 -14.37 3.95 1.38
C PRO A 22 -13.34 3.92 0.24
N ALA A 23 -13.80 4.03 -1.00
CA ALA A 23 -12.92 4.06 -2.17
C ALA A 23 -12.07 5.35 -2.24
N THR A 24 -12.55 6.45 -1.69
CA THR A 24 -11.85 7.74 -1.68
C THR A 24 -12.29 8.56 -0.47
N VAL A 25 -11.37 9.33 0.10
CA VAL A 25 -11.64 10.29 1.17
C VAL A 25 -11.45 11.70 0.62
N GLU A 26 -12.39 12.59 0.91
CA GLU A 26 -12.28 14.00 0.53
C GLU A 26 -11.14 14.67 1.30
N ALA A 27 -10.39 15.56 0.63
CA ALA A 27 -9.25 16.24 1.24
C ALA A 27 -9.63 17.04 2.51
N SER A 28 -10.84 17.59 2.55
CA SER A 28 -11.43 18.31 3.70
C SER A 28 -11.57 17.45 4.96
N ARG A 29 -11.63 16.12 4.81
CA ARG A 29 -11.86 15.15 5.90
C ARG A 29 -10.58 14.46 6.36
N SER A 30 -9.46 14.70 5.67
CA SER A 30 -8.15 14.16 6.02
C SER A 30 -7.43 15.00 7.09
N PRO A 31 -6.59 14.42 7.97
CA PRO A 31 -6.36 12.99 8.19
C PRO A 31 -7.46 12.32 9.04
N LEU A 32 -7.82 11.09 8.69
CA LEU A 32 -8.90 10.32 9.32
C LEU A 32 -8.38 9.12 10.12
N VAL A 33 -9.02 8.86 11.26
CA VAL A 33 -8.94 7.61 12.01
C VAL A 33 -10.23 6.83 11.74
N ALA A 34 -10.13 5.80 10.91
CA ALA A 34 -11.27 4.97 10.54
C ALA A 34 -11.45 3.85 11.56
N VAL A 35 -12.57 3.89 12.29
CA VAL A 35 -13.04 2.77 13.11
C VAL A 35 -14.01 1.97 12.27
N LEU A 36 -13.58 0.80 11.81
CA LEU A 36 -14.34 -0.04 10.90
C LEU A 36 -15.14 -1.11 11.64
N GLU A 37 -16.27 -1.51 11.06
CA GLU A 37 -17.01 -2.69 11.51
C GLU A 37 -16.46 -3.97 10.87
N THR A 38 -16.15 -3.92 9.57
CA THR A 38 -15.70 -5.08 8.79
C THR A 38 -14.63 -4.70 7.76
N MET A 39 -13.73 -5.63 7.45
CA MET A 39 -12.76 -5.52 6.36
C MET A 39 -12.38 -6.93 5.86
N THR A 40 -12.28 -7.11 4.54
CA THR A 40 -11.90 -8.41 3.93
C THR A 40 -10.40 -8.59 3.78
N GLY A 41 -9.63 -7.49 3.77
CA GLY A 41 -8.17 -7.48 3.59
C GLY A 41 -7.73 -7.38 2.13
N TRP A 42 -8.66 -7.27 1.18
CA TRP A 42 -8.39 -7.06 -0.25
C TRP A 42 -8.51 -5.60 -0.69
N GLU A 43 -9.08 -4.76 0.17
CA GLU A 43 -9.33 -3.35 -0.09
C GLU A 43 -8.02 -2.57 -0.20
N ASP A 44 -8.06 -1.47 -0.97
CA ASP A 44 -6.96 -0.50 -1.01
C ASP A 44 -7.24 0.64 -0.03
N ILE A 45 -6.21 1.12 0.64
CA ILE A 45 -6.35 2.17 1.65
C ILE A 45 -6.32 3.53 0.95
N PRO A 46 -7.42 4.30 0.99
CA PRO A 46 -7.48 5.58 0.32
C PRO A 46 -6.55 6.59 0.99
N PHE A 47 -6.05 7.52 0.19
CA PHE A 47 -5.25 8.63 0.68
C PHE A 47 -6.07 9.48 1.65
N GLY A 48 -5.46 9.88 2.78
CA GLY A 48 -6.10 10.67 3.82
C GLY A 48 -6.53 9.88 5.06
N ILE A 49 -6.41 8.55 5.05
CA ILE A 49 -6.54 7.73 6.26
C ILE A 49 -5.19 7.60 6.95
N ALA A 50 -5.12 7.98 8.22
CA ALA A 50 -3.93 7.87 9.06
C ALA A 50 -3.93 6.60 9.92
N ALA A 51 -5.11 6.09 10.29
CA ALA A 51 -5.27 4.86 11.04
C ALA A 51 -6.55 4.12 10.68
N VAL A 52 -6.50 2.79 10.76
CA VAL A 52 -7.62 1.86 10.60
C VAL A 52 -7.67 0.93 11.81
N LEU A 53 -8.81 0.92 12.50
CA LEU A 53 -9.05 0.11 13.69
C LEU A 53 -10.20 -0.86 13.41
N LEU A 54 -9.97 -2.15 13.65
CA LEU A 54 -10.92 -3.23 13.41
C LEU A 54 -11.21 -4.01 14.70
N PRO A 55 -12.41 -4.59 14.88
CA PRO A 55 -12.63 -5.58 15.94
C PRO A 55 -11.83 -6.86 15.66
N SER A 56 -11.50 -7.61 16.71
CA SER A 56 -10.74 -8.87 16.61
C SER A 56 -11.44 -9.94 15.78
N SER A 57 -12.77 -9.96 15.81
CA SER A 57 -13.59 -10.84 14.96
C SER A 57 -13.44 -10.56 13.46
N GLN A 58 -12.89 -9.40 13.08
CA GLN A 58 -12.63 -8.97 11.71
C GLN A 58 -11.15 -8.65 11.49
N ALA A 59 -10.26 -9.30 12.26
CA ALA A 59 -8.82 -9.17 12.08
C ALA A 59 -8.42 -9.66 10.67
N VAL A 60 -7.68 -8.81 9.96
CA VAL A 60 -7.12 -9.18 8.66
C VAL A 60 -5.74 -9.81 8.81
N ASP A 61 -5.40 -10.70 7.88
CA ASP A 61 -4.10 -11.36 7.85
C ASP A 61 -2.96 -10.34 7.67
N THR A 62 -1.84 -10.54 8.36
CA THR A 62 -0.66 -9.65 8.30
C THR A 62 -0.03 -9.52 6.92
N LEU A 63 -0.23 -10.52 6.05
CA LEU A 63 0.26 -10.57 4.68
C LEU A 63 -0.87 -10.30 3.68
N SER A 64 -2.05 -9.92 4.14
CA SER A 64 -3.15 -9.47 3.28
C SER A 64 -2.74 -8.24 2.46
N HIS A 65 -3.47 -8.01 1.37
CA HIS A 65 -3.25 -6.84 0.52
C HIS A 65 -3.34 -5.55 1.34
N ALA A 66 -4.40 -5.40 2.14
CA ALA A 66 -4.61 -4.23 2.99
C ALA A 66 -3.48 -4.03 4.02
N ALA A 67 -3.01 -5.09 4.68
CA ALA A 67 -1.94 -4.99 5.67
C ALA A 67 -0.60 -4.57 5.06
N ILE A 68 -0.24 -5.13 3.91
CA ILE A 68 0.98 -4.74 3.18
C ILE A 68 0.87 -3.29 2.72
N ARG A 69 -0.29 -2.87 2.21
CA ARG A 69 -0.56 -1.47 1.81
C ARG A 69 -0.44 -0.52 2.98
N ALA A 70 -1.07 -0.83 4.12
CA ALA A 70 -1.00 -0.02 5.33
C ALA A 70 0.45 0.22 5.74
N ARG A 71 1.26 -0.85 5.78
CA ARG A 71 2.68 -0.77 6.13
C ARG A 71 3.48 0.09 5.15
N ASN A 72 3.27 -0.09 3.85
CA ASN A 72 3.99 0.65 2.80
C ASN A 72 3.60 2.13 2.77
N GLN A 73 2.37 2.46 3.15
CA GLN A 73 1.85 3.83 3.21
C GLN A 73 2.03 4.47 4.61
N HIS A 74 2.62 3.75 5.56
CA HIS A 74 2.75 4.18 6.97
C HIS A 74 1.41 4.50 7.65
N VAL A 75 0.35 3.81 7.25
CA VAL A 75 -0.97 3.86 7.90
C VAL A 75 -0.98 2.86 9.05
N LEU A 76 -1.46 3.30 10.20
CA LEU A 76 -1.59 2.44 11.38
C LEU A 76 -2.78 1.49 11.18
N LEU A 77 -2.52 0.19 11.08
CA LEU A 77 -3.56 -0.84 11.01
C LEU A 77 -3.49 -1.72 12.27
N ALA A 78 -4.53 -1.65 13.08
CA ALA A 78 -4.64 -2.44 14.30
C ALA A 78 -6.00 -3.16 14.39
N SER A 79 -5.96 -4.37 14.92
CA SER A 79 -7.14 -5.10 15.34
C SER A 79 -7.18 -5.10 16.87
N CYS A 80 -8.29 -4.67 17.44
CA CYS A 80 -8.52 -4.52 18.87
C CYS A 80 -9.27 -5.75 19.41
N ASP A 81 -8.66 -6.43 20.38
CA ASP A 81 -9.27 -7.58 21.07
C ASP A 81 -10.28 -7.15 22.14
N ASP A 82 -10.15 -5.94 22.66
CA ASP A 82 -11.06 -5.37 23.65
C ASP A 82 -12.12 -4.49 22.98
N ASP A 83 -13.36 -4.98 22.97
CA ASP A 83 -14.51 -4.26 22.42
C ASP A 83 -14.81 -2.95 23.18
N SER A 84 -14.40 -2.85 24.45
CA SER A 84 -14.60 -1.64 25.25
C SER A 84 -13.76 -0.47 24.72
N VAL A 85 -12.52 -0.73 24.30
CA VAL A 85 -11.62 0.25 23.68
C VAL A 85 -12.23 0.79 22.37
N LEU A 86 -12.75 -0.11 21.53
CA LEU A 86 -13.43 0.29 20.31
C LEU A 86 -14.71 1.09 20.60
N ALA A 87 -15.47 0.70 21.63
CA ALA A 87 -16.68 1.43 22.04
C ALA A 87 -16.37 2.84 22.57
N GLU A 88 -15.28 3.02 23.30
CA GLU A 88 -14.82 4.34 23.76
C GLU A 88 -14.37 5.21 22.58
N LEU A 89 -13.61 4.66 21.64
CA LEU A 89 -13.22 5.38 20.43
C LEU A 89 -14.42 5.78 19.57
N ARG A 90 -15.45 4.93 19.47
CA ARG A 90 -16.72 5.28 18.81
C ARG A 90 -17.42 6.45 19.48
N LYS A 91 -17.34 6.61 20.81
CA LYS A 91 -17.89 7.79 21.52
C LYS A 91 -17.11 9.08 21.20
N CYS A 92 -15.85 8.95 20.81
CA CYS A 92 -15.01 10.06 20.37
C CYS A 92 -15.17 10.40 18.87
N ALA A 93 -16.19 9.85 18.19
CA ALA A 93 -16.46 10.18 16.79
C ALA A 93 -16.56 11.71 16.57
N GLY A 94 -15.92 12.20 15.52
CA GLY A 94 -15.80 13.62 15.20
C GLY A 94 -14.73 14.38 15.99
N GLN A 95 -14.08 13.76 16.98
CA GLN A 95 -12.96 14.35 17.70
C GLN A 95 -11.63 14.02 17.02
N ARG A 96 -10.68 14.95 17.11
CA ARG A 96 -9.31 14.73 16.64
C ARG A 96 -8.49 14.07 17.74
N LEU A 97 -8.01 12.87 17.49
CA LEU A 97 -7.22 12.09 18.43
C LEU A 97 -5.83 11.81 17.88
N GLN A 98 -4.87 11.67 18.80
CA GLN A 98 -3.58 11.07 18.52
C GLN A 98 -3.57 9.65 19.06
N LEU A 99 -3.43 8.67 18.17
CA LEU A 99 -3.33 7.25 18.47
C LEU A 99 -1.87 6.81 18.53
N SER A 100 -1.55 5.97 19.50
CA SER A 100 -0.29 5.25 19.58
C SER A 100 -0.56 3.79 19.86
N VAL A 101 0.22 2.91 19.23
CA VAL A 101 0.17 1.47 19.50
C VAL A 101 1.38 1.08 20.32
N SER A 102 1.13 0.40 21.43
CA SER A 102 2.15 -0.15 22.32
C SER A 102 1.93 -1.65 22.52
N ALA A 103 2.86 -2.32 23.20
CA ALA A 103 2.68 -3.72 23.60
C ALA A 103 1.47 -3.93 24.53
N ALA A 104 0.98 -2.87 25.19
CA ALA A 104 -0.20 -2.90 26.05
C ALA A 104 -1.51 -2.63 25.29
N GLY A 105 -1.46 -2.36 23.97
CA GLY A 105 -2.62 -2.06 23.15
C GLY A 105 -2.61 -0.64 22.56
N VAL A 106 -3.78 -0.21 22.12
CA VAL A 106 -4.00 1.10 21.49
C VAL A 106 -4.32 2.13 22.56
N THR A 107 -3.53 3.21 22.64
CA THR A 107 -3.81 4.36 23.52
C THR A 107 -4.08 5.61 22.70
N TRP A 108 -4.92 6.50 23.21
CA TRP A 108 -5.23 7.77 22.55
C TRP A 108 -5.26 8.94 23.52
N SER A 109 -4.94 10.12 23.00
CA SER A 109 -5.12 11.40 23.68
C SER A 109 -5.85 12.38 22.75
N ALA A 110 -6.57 13.33 23.35
CA ALA A 110 -7.14 14.44 22.60
C ALA A 110 -6.00 15.23 21.94
N ALA A 111 -6.07 15.41 20.64
CA ALA A 111 -5.19 16.32 19.93
C ALA A 111 -5.84 17.71 19.96
N GLU A 112 -5.27 18.64 20.72
CA GLU A 112 -5.72 20.04 20.70
C GLU A 112 -5.64 20.59 19.26
N LYS A 113 -6.52 21.56 18.95
CA LYS A 113 -6.52 22.35 17.71
C LYS A 113 -5.30 23.28 17.63
N GLU A 114 -4.12 22.76 17.90
CA GLU A 114 -2.87 23.40 17.53
C GLU A 114 -2.69 23.17 16.03
N VAL A 115 -3.23 24.12 15.25
CA VAL A 115 -2.75 24.43 13.90
C VAL A 115 -1.36 25.05 14.06
N THR A 116 -0.41 24.27 14.56
CA THR A 116 0.97 24.69 14.78
C THR A 116 1.86 23.48 14.60
N ALA A 117 2.42 23.43 13.39
CA ALA A 117 3.78 22.98 13.15
C ALA A 117 4.17 21.49 13.37
N ALA A 118 3.26 20.56 13.64
CA ALA A 118 3.58 19.12 13.52
C ALA A 118 3.51 18.59 12.06
N ALA A 119 2.88 19.35 11.15
CA ALA A 119 2.91 19.08 9.70
C ALA A 119 4.27 19.37 9.04
N LYS A 120 5.28 19.82 9.80
CA LYS A 120 6.65 20.06 9.28
C LYS A 120 7.66 18.95 9.59
N ALA A 121 7.27 17.89 10.32
CA ALA A 121 8.18 16.76 10.58
C ALA A 121 8.08 15.60 9.57
N SER A 122 7.19 15.68 8.57
CA SER A 122 7.17 14.75 7.42
C SER A 122 7.10 15.47 6.06
N ALA A 123 7.49 16.75 6.00
CA ALA A 123 7.47 17.55 4.77
C ALA A 123 8.87 17.96 4.25
N THR A 124 9.96 17.44 4.84
CA THR A 124 11.34 17.70 4.37
C THR A 124 12.09 16.46 3.90
N ALA A 125 11.43 15.31 3.80
CA ALA A 125 11.88 14.35 2.80
C ALA A 125 11.33 14.90 1.48
N ALA A 126 12.15 15.64 0.74
CA ALA A 126 11.91 15.82 -0.69
C ALA A 126 11.47 14.45 -1.22
N PRO A 127 10.32 14.35 -1.94
CA PRO A 127 9.92 13.07 -2.50
C PRO A 127 11.16 12.48 -3.16
N PRO A 128 11.55 11.22 -2.84
CA PRO A 128 12.77 10.66 -3.37
C PRO A 128 12.74 10.97 -4.85
N THR A 129 13.73 11.73 -5.34
CA THR A 129 13.75 12.15 -6.74
C THR A 129 13.82 10.87 -7.54
N LEU A 130 12.66 10.41 -8.00
CA LEU A 130 12.56 9.22 -8.81
C LEU A 130 13.20 9.63 -10.12
N ASN A 131 14.43 9.18 -10.33
CA ASN A 131 15.06 9.23 -11.63
C ASN A 131 14.26 8.28 -12.53
N VAL A 132 13.20 8.81 -13.13
CA VAL A 132 12.41 8.10 -14.13
C VAL A 132 13.28 7.96 -15.36
N VAL A 133 13.91 6.79 -15.47
CA VAL A 133 14.68 6.42 -16.66
C VAL A 133 13.69 6.28 -17.82
N LYS A 134 13.96 6.99 -18.92
CA LYS A 134 13.18 6.83 -20.15
C LYS A 134 13.19 5.35 -20.57
N PRO A 135 12.03 4.74 -20.87
CA PRO A 135 11.98 3.37 -21.33
C PRO A 135 12.85 3.16 -22.58
N PRO A 136 13.57 2.03 -22.68
CA PRO A 136 14.37 1.72 -23.86
C PRO A 136 13.47 1.54 -25.08
N VAL A 137 14.03 1.74 -26.28
CA VAL A 137 13.30 1.48 -27.53
C VAL A 137 13.01 -0.03 -27.63
N PRO A 138 11.74 -0.45 -27.75
CA PRO A 138 11.40 -1.87 -27.81
C PRO A 138 11.89 -2.45 -29.15
N PRO A 139 12.54 -3.63 -29.14
CA PRO A 139 13.02 -4.28 -30.36
C PRO A 139 11.88 -4.88 -31.22
N GLY A 140 10.67 -4.96 -30.68
CA GLY A 140 9.48 -5.51 -31.33
C GLY A 140 8.25 -5.43 -30.41
N TRP A 141 7.07 -5.79 -30.94
CA TRP A 141 5.81 -5.79 -30.18
C TRP A 141 5.76 -6.87 -29.09
N ALA A 142 6.42 -7.98 -29.35
CA ALA A 142 6.52 -9.10 -28.43
C ALA A 142 7.87 -9.79 -28.65
N ILE A 143 8.45 -10.30 -27.58
CA ILE A 143 9.71 -11.03 -27.60
C ILE A 143 9.42 -12.46 -27.16
N GLY A 144 9.87 -13.44 -27.94
CA GLY A 144 9.82 -14.85 -27.57
C GLY A 144 10.98 -15.24 -26.65
N VAL A 145 10.83 -16.34 -25.89
CA VAL A 145 11.81 -16.77 -24.88
C VAL A 145 13.22 -16.96 -25.44
N THR A 146 13.35 -17.46 -26.67
CA THR A 146 14.64 -17.64 -27.36
C THR A 146 15.43 -16.34 -27.53
N SER A 147 14.77 -15.19 -27.43
CA SER A 147 15.34 -13.87 -27.58
C SER A 147 15.41 -13.08 -26.27
N TYR A 148 15.08 -13.68 -25.12
CA TYR A 148 15.10 -12.98 -23.83
C TYR A 148 16.51 -12.52 -23.44
N GLU A 149 17.50 -13.40 -23.55
CA GLU A 149 18.89 -13.08 -23.16
C GLU A 149 19.46 -11.91 -23.98
N LYS A 150 19.18 -11.90 -25.29
CA LYS A 150 19.58 -10.82 -26.21
C LYS A 150 18.96 -9.47 -25.85
N ASN A 151 17.73 -9.48 -25.34
CA ASN A 151 16.94 -8.27 -25.09
C ASN A 151 16.75 -7.97 -23.60
N LYS A 152 17.64 -8.46 -22.73
CA LYS A 152 17.50 -8.35 -21.27
C LYS A 152 17.34 -6.94 -20.72
N LYS A 153 17.84 -5.93 -21.44
CA LYS A 153 17.70 -4.50 -21.07
C LYS A 153 16.26 -3.98 -21.20
N CYS A 154 15.42 -4.65 -22.00
CA CYS A 154 14.05 -4.25 -22.31
C CYS A 154 13.01 -5.19 -21.69
N LEU A 155 13.41 -6.08 -20.77
CA LEU A 155 12.57 -7.12 -20.20
C LEU A 155 12.56 -7.05 -18.67
N GLY A 156 11.44 -7.45 -18.06
CA GLY A 156 11.33 -7.54 -16.61
C GLY A 156 11.98 -8.81 -16.03
N GLY A 157 12.30 -8.78 -14.73
CA GLY A 157 12.98 -9.88 -14.04
C GLY A 157 12.25 -11.22 -14.12
N LYS A 158 10.91 -11.22 -14.19
CA LYS A 158 10.12 -12.46 -14.35
C LYS A 158 10.43 -13.17 -15.66
N SER A 159 10.54 -12.43 -16.76
CA SER A 159 10.85 -12.99 -18.08
C SER A 159 12.28 -13.52 -18.12
N LEU A 160 13.22 -12.84 -17.46
CA LEU A 160 14.61 -13.29 -17.34
C LEU A 160 14.72 -14.58 -16.54
N HIS A 161 14.02 -14.70 -15.40
CA HIS A 161 13.95 -15.95 -14.64
C HIS A 161 13.35 -17.09 -15.48
N LEU A 162 12.37 -16.83 -16.34
CA LEU A 162 11.85 -17.86 -17.26
C LEU A 162 12.88 -18.31 -18.30
N ALA A 163 13.81 -17.43 -18.72
CA ALA A 163 14.92 -17.83 -19.58
C ALA A 163 15.96 -18.68 -18.82
N GLU A 164 16.24 -18.33 -17.56
CA GLU A 164 17.15 -19.10 -16.70
C GLU A 164 16.62 -20.51 -16.39
N LEU A 165 15.30 -20.61 -16.16
CA LEU A 165 14.57 -21.85 -15.97
C LEU A 165 14.21 -22.55 -17.29
N TRP A 166 14.78 -22.14 -18.42
CA TRP A 166 14.51 -22.84 -19.66
C TRP A 166 15.26 -24.19 -19.66
N PRO A 167 14.59 -25.31 -19.98
CA PRO A 167 15.21 -26.63 -19.91
C PRO A 167 16.31 -26.74 -20.98
N LYS A 168 17.57 -26.82 -20.54
CA LYS A 168 18.73 -26.96 -21.44
C LYS A 168 18.72 -28.28 -22.22
N ASN A 169 18.24 -29.35 -21.56
CA ASN A 169 18.24 -30.72 -22.08
C ASN A 169 16.85 -31.39 -22.03
N GLY A 170 15.76 -30.61 -21.90
CA GLY A 170 14.40 -31.16 -21.87
C GLY A 170 14.02 -31.91 -20.58
N GLU A 171 14.71 -31.67 -19.46
CA GLU A 171 14.44 -32.30 -18.15
C GLU A 171 13.00 -32.08 -17.64
N TYR A 172 12.37 -30.99 -18.06
CA TYR A 172 10.98 -30.67 -17.75
C TYR A 172 10.34 -29.86 -18.89
N LYS A 173 9.01 -29.89 -18.96
CA LYS A 173 8.25 -29.13 -19.95
C LYS A 173 7.85 -27.78 -19.38
N VAL A 174 8.08 -26.71 -20.14
CA VAL A 174 7.63 -25.36 -19.81
C VAL A 174 6.58 -24.88 -20.82
N PRO A 175 5.54 -24.14 -20.39
CA PRO A 175 4.60 -23.53 -21.32
C PRO A 175 5.29 -22.55 -22.28
N GLN A 176 4.76 -22.45 -23.50
CA GLN A 176 5.19 -21.38 -24.40
C GLN A 176 4.92 -20.02 -23.75
N SER A 177 5.93 -19.15 -23.80
CA SER A 177 5.90 -17.85 -23.16
C SER A 177 6.32 -16.76 -24.13
N VAL A 178 5.74 -15.58 -23.96
CA VAL A 178 6.07 -14.38 -24.73
C VAL A 178 6.03 -13.18 -23.78
N THR A 179 6.89 -12.20 -23.99
CA THR A 179 6.92 -10.97 -23.17
C THR A 179 6.72 -9.75 -24.04
N VAL A 180 5.90 -8.82 -23.54
CA VAL A 180 5.81 -7.46 -24.05
C VAL A 180 6.96 -6.63 -23.45
N PRO A 181 7.88 -6.10 -24.27
CA PRO A 181 9.04 -5.38 -23.76
C PRO A 181 8.67 -3.99 -23.21
N PHE A 182 9.53 -3.44 -22.36
CA PHE A 182 9.46 -2.04 -21.95
C PHE A 182 9.49 -1.11 -23.16
N GLY A 183 8.79 0.03 -23.09
CA GLY A 183 8.72 1.01 -24.17
C GLY A 183 7.61 0.79 -25.20
N ILE A 184 6.80 -0.28 -25.06
CA ILE A 184 5.78 -0.59 -26.07
C ILE A 184 4.61 0.39 -26.08
N PHE A 185 4.24 0.94 -24.92
CA PHE A 185 3.12 1.87 -24.83
C PHE A 185 3.48 3.20 -25.46
N GLU A 186 4.73 3.65 -25.27
CA GLU A 186 5.29 4.82 -25.95
C GLU A 186 5.32 4.61 -27.46
N LYS A 187 5.78 3.43 -27.91
CA LYS A 187 5.75 3.08 -29.34
C LYS A 187 4.32 3.09 -29.90
N SER A 188 3.37 2.50 -29.18
CA SER A 188 1.96 2.47 -29.55
C SER A 188 1.36 3.86 -29.69
N LEU A 189 1.71 4.77 -28.79
CA LEU A 189 1.21 6.14 -28.84
C LEU A 189 1.79 6.91 -30.03
N LEU A 190 3.06 6.68 -30.36
CA LEU A 190 3.73 7.31 -31.49
C LEU A 190 3.24 6.79 -32.86
N GLU A 191 2.85 5.52 -32.97
CA GLU A 191 2.29 4.96 -34.21
C GLU A 191 0.80 5.29 -34.41
N ALA A 192 0.09 5.68 -33.35
CA ALA A 192 -1.32 6.06 -33.40
C ALA A 192 -1.55 7.55 -33.73
N LEU A 193 -0.48 8.36 -33.74
CA LEU A 193 -0.46 9.78 -34.10
C LEU A 193 0.05 9.96 -35.53
#